data_AF-A0A7T8EAK6-F1
#
_entry.id   AF-A0A7T8EAK6-F1
#
_cell.length_a   1.000
_cell.length_b   1.000
_cell.length_c   1.000
_cell.angle_alpha   90.00
_cell.angle_beta   90.00
_cell.angle_gamma   90.00
#
_symmetry.space_group_name_H-M   'P 1'
#
loop_
_entity.id
_entity.type
_entity.pdbx_description
1 polymer ?
#
loop_
_entity_poly.entity_id
_entity_poly.type
_entity_poly.pdbx_seq_one_letter_code
_entity_poly.pdbx_strand_id
1 'polypeptide(L)'
;MKKLDISNNPLSLQVAPKTIWIDPKKVVARDVEHDEFFFKKYCDYLEGKLKGYITRVSISRIAPGFYKRTKNSWEHVVDDVPQKDVEYIASTIRGGYRPALHLYHNLNKDSQFDFVCADDVCTYYAYSYLGISKPPAIILGSKKGLEESALTMKGFKCTYNPFTHFIFSMEKVNRDSFLSLLGSEVSDDIPRELSKLENYIEVLKSEFRQFHSKERSDVSYHQIMFGILVRASELLRAIRILISEGLVIQSSNLVRSLYELSLNFYLCWLSPHEITRMVQLSSVMSENEWKKECDRTVKEQISRKLDRHSAEKIKEAKLYQFNVTKSVIEKARLSPFGESYYKDVYSFLSDIAHHDFSMSARYKGSLEHGDDAVYDSDVRNSIVRIVDFCIAKIFIRIADDIGSNITFDKDKLNKQLLGDRFSAASQLQNGA
;
A
#
# COMPACT_ATOMS: atom_id res chain seq x y z
N MET A 1 -25.15 -21.72 -24.15
CA MET A 1 -24.19 -21.33 -23.09
C MET A 1 -24.73 -20.10 -22.39
N LYS A 2 -24.97 -20.15 -21.06
CA LYS A 2 -25.21 -18.93 -20.28
C LYS A 2 -23.96 -18.07 -20.42
N LYS A 3 -24.13 -16.80 -20.80
CA LYS A 3 -23.06 -15.81 -20.79
C LYS A 3 -22.52 -15.79 -19.36
N LEU A 4 -21.31 -16.30 -19.16
CA LEU A 4 -20.66 -16.25 -17.86
C LEU A 4 -20.47 -14.75 -17.58
N ASP A 5 -21.25 -14.20 -16.64
CA ASP A 5 -21.09 -12.82 -16.22
C ASP A 5 -19.83 -12.74 -15.36
N ILE A 6 -18.69 -12.58 -16.03
CA ILE A 6 -17.38 -12.34 -15.40
C ILE A 6 -17.26 -10.87 -14.99
N SER A 7 -18.25 -10.01 -15.29
CA SER A 7 -18.18 -8.58 -15.05
C SER A 7 -18.50 -8.23 -13.59
N ASN A 8 -17.48 -8.31 -12.74
CA ASN A 8 -17.54 -7.68 -11.43
C ASN A 8 -17.17 -6.20 -11.59
N ASN A 9 -18.12 -5.29 -11.33
CA ASN A 9 -17.89 -3.85 -11.38
C ASN A 9 -16.99 -3.40 -10.22
N PRO A 10 -15.74 -2.94 -10.46
CA PRO A 10 -14.84 -2.48 -9.41
C PRO A 10 -15.40 -1.32 -8.59
N LEU A 11 -16.30 -0.51 -9.18
CA LEU A 11 -16.94 0.63 -8.52
C LEU A 11 -18.03 0.22 -7.51
N SER A 12 -18.41 -1.06 -7.46
CA SER A 12 -19.35 -1.57 -6.44
C SER A 12 -18.72 -1.67 -5.05
N LEU A 13 -17.39 -1.71 -4.96
CA LEU A 13 -16.68 -1.76 -3.68
C LEU A 13 -16.67 -0.36 -3.06
N GLN A 14 -17.24 -0.23 -1.87
CA GLN A 14 -17.29 1.06 -1.17
C GLN A 14 -16.01 1.24 -0.36
N VAL A 15 -15.10 2.12 -0.79
CA VAL A 15 -13.77 2.23 -0.17
C VAL A 15 -13.70 3.23 0.98
N ALA A 16 -14.77 3.97 1.26
CA ALA A 16 -14.84 4.93 2.37
C ALA A 16 -16.26 4.97 2.96
N PRO A 17 -16.43 5.35 4.24
CA PRO A 17 -17.76 5.53 4.84
C PRO A 17 -18.59 6.56 4.07
N LYS A 18 -19.92 6.42 4.09
CA LYS A 18 -20.81 7.45 3.56
C LYS A 18 -20.73 8.67 4.47
N THR A 19 -20.42 9.82 3.89
CA THR A 19 -20.42 11.10 4.61
C THR A 19 -21.79 11.75 4.51
N ILE A 20 -22.31 12.21 5.64
CA ILE A 20 -23.49 13.08 5.69
C ILE A 20 -23.08 14.47 6.16
N TRP A 21 -23.77 15.49 5.67
CA TRP A 21 -23.57 16.84 6.17
C TRP A 21 -24.24 16.99 7.54
N ILE A 22 -23.50 17.54 8.50
CA ILE A 22 -24.00 17.88 9.84
C ILE A 22 -23.74 19.36 10.04
N ASP A 23 -24.77 20.10 10.46
CA ASP A 23 -24.61 21.51 10.86
C ASP A 23 -23.62 21.58 12.03
N PRO A 24 -22.52 22.33 11.94
CA PRO A 24 -21.56 22.49 13.04
C PRO A 24 -22.21 22.89 14.37
N LYS A 25 -23.33 23.63 14.34
CA LYS A 25 -24.08 24.02 15.55
C LYS A 25 -24.72 22.83 16.28
N LYS A 26 -24.86 21.68 15.62
CA LYS A 26 -25.37 20.43 16.20
C LYS A 26 -24.27 19.54 16.77
N VAL A 27 -23.01 19.90 16.56
CA VAL A 27 -21.86 19.15 17.08
C VAL A 27 -21.58 19.64 18.50
N VAL A 28 -21.80 18.77 19.48
CA VAL A 28 -21.42 19.03 20.88
C VAL A 28 -20.03 18.44 21.09
N ALA A 29 -19.02 19.30 21.19
CA ALA A 29 -17.66 18.89 21.53
C ALA A 29 -17.54 18.69 23.05
N ARG A 30 -16.67 17.76 23.47
CA ARG A 30 -16.26 17.65 24.87
C ARG A 30 -15.35 18.83 25.20
N ASP A 31 -15.39 19.27 26.45
CA ASP A 31 -14.41 20.24 26.97
C ASP A 31 -13.10 19.50 27.21
N VAL A 32 -12.12 19.72 26.32
CA VAL A 32 -10.82 19.03 26.31
C VAL A 32 -9.71 20.05 26.09
N GLU A 33 -8.50 19.74 26.54
CA GLU A 33 -7.38 20.65 26.37
C GLU A 33 -6.92 20.66 24.91
N HIS A 34 -6.91 21.84 24.28
CA HIS A 34 -6.56 21.96 22.87
C HIS A 34 -5.06 22.13 22.65
N ASP A 35 -4.51 21.34 21.74
CA ASP A 35 -3.17 21.56 21.18
C ASP A 35 -3.21 22.68 20.12
N GLU A 36 -2.85 23.90 20.51
CA GLU A 36 -2.77 25.04 19.60
C GLU A 36 -1.85 24.81 18.39
N PHE A 37 -0.78 24.02 18.58
CA PHE A 37 0.18 23.73 17.52
C PHE A 37 -0.42 22.76 16.50
N PHE A 38 -1.10 21.72 16.96
CA PHE A 38 -1.88 20.85 16.08
C PHE A 38 -2.96 21.63 15.34
N PHE A 39 -3.77 22.41 16.06
CA PHE A 39 -4.86 23.19 15.49
C PHE A 39 -4.36 24.10 14.35
N LYS A 40 -3.28 24.85 14.58
CA LYS A 40 -2.66 25.68 13.56
C LYS A 40 -2.21 24.86 12.34
N LYS A 41 -1.50 23.75 12.55
CA LYS A 41 -1.03 22.88 11.46
C LYS A 41 -2.19 22.28 10.66
N TYR A 42 -3.24 21.86 11.35
CA TYR A 42 -4.41 21.26 10.73
C TYR A 42 -5.19 22.29 9.92
N CYS A 43 -5.40 23.50 10.44
CA CYS A 43 -5.97 24.61 9.67
C CYS A 43 -5.12 24.96 8.44
N ASP A 44 -3.81 25.11 8.59
CA ASP A 44 -2.91 25.37 7.45
C ASP A 44 -2.98 24.24 6.41
N TYR A 45 -3.13 22.99 6.86
CA TYR A 45 -3.33 21.84 5.97
C TYR A 45 -4.68 21.90 5.24
N LEU A 46 -5.78 22.18 5.94
CA LEU A 46 -7.11 22.31 5.35
C LEU A 46 -7.19 23.45 4.32
N GLU A 47 -6.47 24.54 4.57
CA GLU A 47 -6.38 25.71 3.68
C GLU A 47 -5.33 25.53 2.56
N GLY A 48 -4.69 24.36 2.45
CA GLY A 48 -3.69 24.06 1.43
C GLY A 48 -2.36 24.81 1.58
N LYS A 49 -2.13 25.48 2.70
CA LYS A 49 -0.85 26.13 3.07
C LYS A 49 0.18 25.11 3.52
N LEU A 50 -0.27 23.99 4.10
CA LEU A 50 0.56 22.88 4.56
C LEU A 50 0.28 21.61 3.73
N LYS A 51 1.34 20.81 3.50
CA LYS A 51 1.22 19.49 2.89
C LYS A 51 0.96 18.43 3.96
N GLY A 52 0.12 17.45 3.65
CA GLY A 52 -0.02 16.21 4.39
C GLY A 52 0.71 15.07 3.67
N TYR A 53 1.30 14.16 4.43
CA TYR A 53 1.97 12.97 3.89
C TYR A 53 1.21 11.72 4.36
N ILE A 54 0.43 11.11 3.46
CA ILE A 54 -0.35 9.90 3.73
C ILE A 54 0.61 8.71 3.72
N THR A 55 0.72 8.01 4.84
CA THR A 55 1.67 6.91 5.04
C THR A 55 1.18 5.97 6.14
N ARG A 56 2.06 5.10 6.62
CA ARG A 56 1.85 4.16 7.73
C ARG A 56 3.01 4.34 8.72
N VAL A 57 2.71 4.53 10.00
CA VAL A 57 3.71 4.80 11.04
C VAL A 57 3.54 3.79 12.16
N SER A 58 4.64 3.26 12.69
CA SER A 58 4.58 2.35 13.82
C SER A 58 4.00 3.03 15.06
N ILE A 59 3.01 2.38 15.68
CA ILE A 59 2.28 2.93 16.82
C ILE A 59 3.17 3.19 18.03
N SER A 60 4.27 2.44 18.15
CA SER A 60 5.33 2.63 19.16
C SER A 60 6.12 3.94 19.00
N ARG A 61 6.03 4.61 17.84
CA ARG A 61 6.68 5.90 17.57
C ARG A 61 5.74 7.09 17.77
N ILE A 62 4.49 6.83 18.16
CA ILE A 62 3.43 7.83 18.28
C ILE A 62 3.03 7.93 19.76
N ALA A 63 3.17 9.12 20.33
CA ALA A 63 2.55 9.42 21.61
C ALA A 63 1.07 9.78 21.40
N PRO A 64 0.12 9.19 22.17
CA PRO A 64 -1.24 9.71 22.22
C PRO A 64 -1.24 11.09 22.88
N GLY A 65 -2.12 12.01 22.47
CA GLY A 65 -2.15 13.38 22.97
C GLY A 65 -0.98 14.22 22.47
N PHE A 66 -0.51 15.17 23.29
CA PHE A 66 0.53 16.13 22.92
C PHE A 66 1.39 16.58 24.11
N TYR A 67 2.48 17.29 23.83
CA TYR A 67 3.37 17.83 24.86
C TYR A 67 3.22 19.34 24.97
N LYS A 68 2.95 19.83 26.18
CA LYS A 68 2.87 21.25 26.50
C LYS A 68 4.14 21.70 27.20
N ARG A 69 4.68 22.83 26.78
CA ARG A 69 5.88 23.40 27.42
C ARG A 69 5.48 24.14 28.70
N THR A 70 6.10 23.75 29.82
CA THR A 70 6.03 24.48 31.09
C THR A 70 7.31 25.29 31.29
N LYS A 71 7.45 26.03 32.41
CA LYS A 71 8.60 26.92 32.66
C LYS A 71 9.96 26.20 32.53
N ASN A 72 10.04 24.94 32.98
CA ASN A 72 11.30 24.18 33.02
C ASN A 72 11.20 22.77 32.41
N SER A 73 10.03 22.32 31.92
CA SER A 73 9.85 20.94 31.43
C SER A 73 8.80 20.84 30.33
N TRP A 74 8.62 19.62 29.83
CA TRP A 74 7.49 19.23 29.00
C TRP A 74 6.52 18.40 29.82
N GLU A 75 5.24 18.75 29.76
CA GLU A 75 4.14 17.99 30.34
C GLU A 75 3.41 17.24 29.24
N HIS A 76 3.13 15.96 29.46
CA HIS A 76 2.39 15.14 28.51
C HIS A 76 0.90 15.25 28.82
N VAL A 77 0.12 15.79 27.88
CA VAL A 77 -1.32 15.97 27.99
C VAL A 77 -2.01 14.93 27.12
N VAL A 78 -2.91 14.15 27.72
CA VAL A 78 -3.72 13.14 27.03
C VAL A 78 -5.13 13.20 27.58
N ASP A 79 -6.10 13.34 26.69
CA ASP A 79 -7.51 13.34 27.07
C ASP A 79 -7.93 11.99 27.62
N ASP A 80 -8.87 12.02 28.57
CA ASP A 80 -9.58 10.81 28.99
C ASP A 80 -10.48 10.31 27.85
N VAL A 81 -10.27 9.06 27.45
CA VAL A 81 -10.99 8.42 26.36
C VAL A 81 -11.90 7.33 26.93
N PRO A 82 -13.24 7.50 26.86
CA PRO A 82 -14.17 6.48 27.29
C PRO A 82 -13.95 5.16 26.56
N GLN A 83 -13.85 4.07 27.31
CA GLN A 83 -13.65 2.72 26.77
C GLN A 83 -14.69 2.34 25.69
N LYS A 84 -15.95 2.76 25.89
CA LYS A 84 -17.03 2.55 24.91
C LYS A 84 -16.74 3.16 23.53
N ASP A 85 -16.01 4.28 23.48
CA ASP A 85 -15.69 4.97 22.24
C ASP A 85 -14.53 4.24 21.53
N VAL A 86 -13.55 3.74 22.30
CA VAL A 86 -12.48 2.86 21.81
C VAL A 86 -13.06 1.59 21.20
N GLU A 87 -13.98 0.93 21.91
CA GLU A 87 -14.67 -0.28 21.44
C GLU A 87 -15.50 -0.01 20.19
N TYR A 88 -16.19 1.13 20.14
CA TYR A 88 -16.92 1.56 18.96
C TYR A 88 -15.98 1.69 17.76
N ILE A 89 -14.88 2.43 17.87
CA ILE A 89 -13.94 2.62 16.75
C ILE A 89 -13.28 1.30 16.39
N ALA A 90 -12.86 0.49 17.37
CA ALA A 90 -12.30 -0.84 17.14
C ALA A 90 -13.26 -1.74 16.35
N SER A 91 -14.57 -1.70 16.67
CA SER A 91 -15.59 -2.43 15.90
C SER A 91 -15.65 -1.98 14.42
N THR A 92 -15.50 -0.68 14.15
CA THR A 92 -15.50 -0.15 12.77
C THR A 92 -14.24 -0.54 12.02
N ILE A 93 -13.08 -0.58 12.69
CA ILE A 93 -11.81 -1.06 12.13
C ILE A 93 -11.93 -2.55 11.77
N ARG A 94 -12.50 -3.37 12.66
CA ARG A 94 -12.84 -4.77 12.36
C ARG A 94 -13.86 -4.91 11.22
N GLY A 95 -14.70 -3.91 11.03
CA GLY A 95 -15.63 -3.77 9.89
C GLY A 95 -14.99 -3.37 8.56
N GLY A 96 -13.70 -2.99 8.55
CA GLY A 96 -12.98 -2.58 7.35
C GLY A 96 -12.70 -1.08 7.24
N TYR A 97 -13.19 -0.26 8.16
CA TYR A 97 -12.79 1.15 8.18
C TYR A 97 -11.30 1.30 8.59
N ARG A 98 -10.61 2.31 8.06
CA ARG A 98 -9.18 2.56 8.32
C ARG A 98 -8.93 4.06 8.52
N PRO A 99 -9.49 4.65 9.60
CA PRO A 99 -9.28 6.07 9.89
C PRO A 99 -7.78 6.36 10.04
N ALA A 100 -7.30 7.39 9.36
CA ALA A 100 -5.92 7.81 9.46
C ALA A 100 -5.72 8.68 10.71
N LEU A 101 -4.60 8.48 11.41
CA LEU A 101 -4.18 9.36 12.51
C LEU A 101 -3.55 10.62 11.95
N HIS A 102 -4.01 11.80 12.35
CA HIS A 102 -3.35 13.06 12.00
C HIS A 102 -2.18 13.31 12.97
N LEU A 103 -0.96 13.30 12.41
CA LEU A 103 0.26 13.34 13.20
C LEU A 103 1.08 14.59 12.89
N TYR A 104 1.88 15.03 13.85
CA TYR A 104 3.00 15.94 13.59
C TYR A 104 4.23 15.52 14.41
N HIS A 105 5.41 16.04 14.04
CA HIS A 105 6.63 15.71 14.78
C HIS A 105 6.58 16.23 16.20
N ASN A 106 6.97 15.37 17.13
CA ASN A 106 7.06 15.74 18.53
C ASN A 106 8.02 16.91 18.73
N LEU A 107 7.55 17.94 19.46
CA LEU A 107 8.36 19.10 19.80
C LEU A 107 9.26 18.83 21.02
N ASN A 108 8.88 17.87 21.86
CA ASN A 108 9.68 17.41 22.98
C ASN A 108 10.76 16.44 22.50
N LYS A 109 12.00 16.93 22.39
CA LYS A 109 13.16 16.14 21.94
C LYS A 109 13.63 15.10 22.96
N ASP A 110 13.21 15.23 24.21
CA ASP A 110 13.58 14.29 25.29
C ASP A 110 12.61 13.10 25.36
N SER A 111 11.53 13.14 24.57
CA SER A 111 10.59 12.03 24.45
C SER A 111 11.15 10.94 23.53
N GLN A 112 10.83 9.68 23.85
CA GLN A 112 11.11 8.53 22.99
C GLN A 112 10.25 8.48 21.72
N PHE A 113 9.18 9.28 21.64
CA PHE A 113 8.23 9.27 20.54
C PHE A 113 8.59 10.33 19.49
N ASP A 114 8.62 9.93 18.22
CA ASP A 114 8.93 10.80 17.09
C ASP A 114 7.75 11.68 16.67
N PHE A 115 6.53 11.18 16.90
CA PHE A 115 5.27 11.81 16.50
C PHE A 115 4.29 11.87 17.66
N VAL A 116 3.34 12.79 17.55
CA VAL A 116 2.24 12.97 18.50
C VAL A 116 0.90 12.94 17.76
N CYS A 117 -0.12 12.41 18.42
CA CYS A 117 -1.48 12.24 17.92
C CYS A 117 -2.45 13.00 18.86
N ALA A 118 -2.58 14.30 18.62
CA ALA A 118 -3.29 15.20 19.55
C ALA A 118 -4.82 15.07 19.49
N ASP A 119 -5.40 14.84 18.32
CA ASP A 119 -6.86 14.89 18.09
C ASP A 119 -7.49 13.49 18.00
N ASP A 120 -6.81 12.54 17.35
CA ASP A 120 -7.32 11.19 17.08
C ASP A 120 -6.98 10.17 18.20
N VAL A 121 -6.95 10.59 19.47
CA VAL A 121 -6.51 9.77 20.61
C VAL A 121 -7.35 8.49 20.78
N CYS A 122 -8.66 8.60 20.58
CA CYS A 122 -9.55 7.43 20.63
C CYS A 122 -9.23 6.40 19.54
N THR A 123 -8.98 6.88 18.32
CA THR A 123 -8.56 6.04 17.20
C THR A 123 -7.20 5.38 17.45
N TYR A 124 -6.26 6.12 18.05
CA TYR A 124 -4.96 5.57 18.48
C TYR A 124 -5.14 4.39 19.45
N TYR A 125 -5.96 4.56 20.49
CA TYR A 125 -6.22 3.49 21.45
C TYR A 125 -6.98 2.32 20.83
N ALA A 126 -7.87 2.56 19.86
CA ALA A 126 -8.54 1.49 19.14
C ALA A 126 -7.56 0.64 18.31
N TYR A 127 -6.59 1.26 17.62
CA TYR A 127 -5.53 0.52 16.92
C TYR A 127 -4.65 -0.26 17.91
N SER A 128 -4.27 0.36 19.02
CA SER A 128 -3.47 -0.29 20.08
C SER A 128 -4.20 -1.50 20.68
N TYR A 129 -5.49 -1.34 21.00
CA TYR A 129 -6.35 -2.40 21.53
C TYR A 129 -6.48 -3.59 20.58
N LEU A 130 -6.52 -3.32 19.27
CA LEU A 130 -6.57 -4.35 18.23
C LEU A 130 -5.20 -4.95 17.90
N GLY A 131 -4.11 -4.51 18.54
CA GLY A 131 -2.76 -4.98 18.26
C GLY A 131 -2.20 -4.52 16.91
N ILE A 132 -2.82 -3.55 16.25
CA ILE A 132 -2.38 -3.05 14.93
C ILE A 132 -1.12 -2.20 15.10
N SER A 133 -0.03 -2.69 14.54
CA SER A 133 1.31 -2.12 14.75
C SER A 133 1.58 -0.85 13.91
N LYS A 134 0.94 -0.74 12.74
CA LYS A 134 1.18 0.33 11.74
C LYS A 134 -0.14 0.92 11.20
N PRO A 135 -0.83 1.77 11.98
CA PRO A 135 -2.03 2.44 11.51
C PRO A 135 -1.76 3.36 10.31
N PRO A 136 -2.78 3.62 9.45
CA PRO A 136 -2.72 4.70 8.48
C PRO A 136 -2.52 6.04 9.20
N ALA A 137 -1.72 6.92 8.61
CA ALA A 137 -1.38 8.21 9.20
C ALA A 137 -1.26 9.30 8.13
N ILE A 138 -1.55 10.54 8.51
CA ILE A 138 -1.30 11.75 7.74
C ILE A 138 -0.35 12.63 8.56
N ILE A 139 0.91 12.71 8.14
CA ILE A 139 1.90 13.56 8.82
C ILE A 139 1.79 14.99 8.28
N LEU A 140 1.59 15.96 9.16
CA LEU A 140 1.34 17.36 8.82
C LEU A 140 2.64 18.17 8.73
N GLY A 141 3.03 18.49 7.49
CA GLY A 141 4.05 19.50 7.18
C GLY A 141 5.50 19.02 7.18
N SER A 142 5.78 17.76 7.48
CA SER A 142 7.14 17.20 7.44
C SER A 142 7.16 15.80 6.85
N LYS A 143 8.21 15.54 6.07
CA LYS A 143 8.52 14.22 5.47
C LYS A 143 9.67 13.49 6.16
N LYS A 144 10.16 14.00 7.29
CA LYS A 144 11.29 13.38 8.01
C LYS A 144 10.81 12.13 8.75
N GLY A 145 11.68 11.12 8.85
CA GLY A 145 11.42 9.93 9.68
C GLY A 145 10.32 8.99 9.15
N LEU A 146 10.05 8.99 7.84
CA LEU A 146 9.10 8.07 7.21
C LEU A 146 9.61 6.62 7.26
N GLU A 147 8.78 5.69 7.74
CA GLU A 147 9.05 4.24 7.75
C GLU A 147 8.65 3.54 6.46
N GLU A 148 7.60 4.05 5.83
CA GLU A 148 7.06 3.63 4.55
C GLU A 148 6.98 4.86 3.65
N SER A 149 7.01 4.66 2.34
CA SER A 149 6.79 5.74 1.37
C SER A 149 5.46 6.47 1.63
N ALA A 150 5.35 7.71 1.17
CA ALA A 150 4.19 8.55 1.42
C ALA A 150 3.61 9.16 0.14
N LEU A 151 2.28 9.25 0.09
CA LEU A 151 1.56 10.04 -0.91
C LEU A 151 1.40 11.46 -0.37
N THR A 152 1.88 12.45 -1.13
CA THR A 152 1.84 13.85 -0.69
C THR A 152 0.56 14.50 -1.18
N MET A 153 -0.18 15.07 -0.22
CA MET A 153 -1.49 15.67 -0.42
C MET A 153 -1.48 17.14 0.01
N LYS A 154 -2.26 17.98 -0.67
CA LYS A 154 -2.51 19.38 -0.26
C LYS A 154 -3.88 19.85 -0.75
N GLY A 155 -4.43 20.87 -0.10
CA GLY A 155 -5.64 21.56 -0.53
C GLY A 155 -5.41 22.42 -1.78
N PHE A 156 -6.34 22.35 -2.73
CA PHE A 156 -6.42 23.22 -3.90
C PHE A 156 -7.75 23.97 -3.87
N LYS A 157 -7.73 25.26 -4.19
CA LYS A 157 -8.96 26.06 -4.28
C LYS A 157 -9.91 25.47 -5.31
N CYS A 158 -11.18 25.35 -4.96
CA CYS A 158 -12.21 24.77 -5.80
C CYS A 158 -13.51 25.59 -5.70
N THR A 159 -14.45 25.36 -6.61
CA THR A 159 -15.76 26.07 -6.62
C THR A 159 -16.85 25.36 -5.84
N TYR A 160 -16.68 24.07 -5.55
CA TYR A 160 -17.63 23.27 -4.77
C TYR A 160 -17.30 23.24 -3.27
N ASN A 161 -16.02 23.40 -2.92
CA ASN A 161 -15.52 23.57 -1.56
C ASN A 161 -14.40 24.63 -1.57
N PRO A 162 -14.20 25.41 -0.48
CA PRO A 162 -13.12 26.39 -0.42
C PRO A 162 -11.76 25.81 -0.80
N PHE A 163 -11.48 24.59 -0.31
CA PHE A 163 -10.34 23.79 -0.68
C PHE A 163 -10.75 22.32 -0.84
N THR A 164 -10.08 21.61 -1.75
CA THR A 164 -10.20 20.15 -1.87
C THR A 164 -8.83 19.55 -2.01
N HIS A 165 -8.59 18.49 -1.25
CA HIS A 165 -7.28 17.87 -1.15
C HIS A 165 -7.08 16.86 -2.27
N PHE A 166 -5.95 17.00 -2.95
CA PHE A 166 -5.53 16.06 -3.99
C PHE A 166 -4.12 15.57 -3.69
N ILE A 167 -3.87 14.30 -3.99
CA ILE A 167 -2.51 13.75 -4.04
C ILE A 167 -1.86 14.29 -5.30
N PHE A 168 -0.67 14.88 -5.18
CA PHE A 168 -0.01 15.56 -6.31
C PHE A 168 1.48 15.25 -6.44
N SER A 169 2.04 14.50 -5.49
CA SER A 169 3.42 14.01 -5.51
C SER A 169 3.57 12.83 -4.54
N MET A 170 4.76 12.23 -4.50
CA MET A 170 5.09 11.14 -3.58
C MET A 170 6.49 11.31 -3.01
N GLU A 171 6.69 10.81 -1.80
CA GLU A 171 7.99 10.72 -1.13
C GLU A 171 8.34 9.24 -0.98
N LYS A 172 9.51 8.86 -1.48
CA LYS A 172 9.96 7.46 -1.48
C LYS A 172 10.85 7.17 -0.27
N VAL A 173 10.64 6.00 0.32
CA VAL A 173 11.57 5.39 1.27
C VAL A 173 12.20 4.20 0.57
N ASN A 174 13.51 4.29 0.28
CA ASN A 174 14.26 3.14 -0.21
C ASN A 174 14.71 2.32 1.00
N ARG A 175 14.54 1.01 0.95
CA ARG A 175 15.15 0.10 1.93
C ARG A 175 16.34 -0.57 1.30
N ASP A 176 17.40 -0.75 2.10
CA ASP A 176 18.60 -1.47 1.66
C ASP A 176 18.37 -2.99 1.57
N SER A 177 17.22 -3.45 2.06
CA SER A 177 16.91 -4.87 2.20
C SER A 177 15.43 -5.21 2.07
N PHE A 178 15.16 -6.45 1.64
CA PHE A 178 13.82 -7.02 1.56
C PHE A 178 13.48 -7.88 2.77
N LEU A 179 12.18 -8.03 3.04
CA LEU A 179 11.69 -9.02 3.98
C LEU A 179 11.42 -10.31 3.21
N SER A 180 11.82 -11.43 3.79
CA SER A 180 11.69 -12.78 3.22
C SER A 180 10.99 -13.68 4.23
N LEU A 181 10.04 -14.50 3.77
CA LEU A 181 9.42 -15.54 4.59
C LEU A 181 10.17 -16.87 4.51
N LEU A 182 11.00 -17.04 3.46
CA LEU A 182 11.84 -18.22 3.29
C LEU A 182 13.24 -18.07 3.93
N GLY A 183 13.65 -16.84 4.23
CA GLY A 183 14.97 -16.53 4.78
C GLY A 183 16.06 -16.38 3.72
N SER A 184 17.32 -16.31 4.15
CA SER A 184 18.48 -16.13 3.25
C SER A 184 18.84 -17.39 2.47
N GLU A 185 18.49 -18.58 2.95
CA GLU A 185 18.76 -19.86 2.30
C GLU A 185 17.45 -20.44 1.77
N VAL A 186 17.35 -20.57 0.45
CA VAL A 186 16.21 -21.22 -0.22
C VAL A 186 16.67 -22.60 -0.63
N SER A 187 15.90 -23.62 -0.24
CA SER A 187 16.19 -25.00 -0.63
C SER A 187 16.05 -25.20 -2.14
N ASP A 188 16.83 -26.12 -2.70
CA ASP A 188 16.68 -26.59 -4.08
C ASP A 188 15.31 -27.26 -4.34
N ASP A 189 14.62 -27.71 -3.29
CA ASP A 189 13.23 -28.20 -3.36
C ASP A 189 12.24 -27.02 -3.41
N ILE A 190 12.23 -26.35 -4.55
CA ILE A 190 11.40 -25.18 -4.81
C ILE A 190 9.90 -25.45 -4.60
N PRO A 191 9.31 -26.55 -5.10
CA PRO A 191 7.90 -26.84 -4.84
C PRO A 191 7.56 -26.85 -3.34
N ARG A 192 8.44 -27.40 -2.51
CA ARG A 192 8.27 -27.39 -1.05
C ARG A 192 8.34 -25.98 -0.47
N GLU A 193 9.28 -25.15 -0.92
CA GLU A 193 9.37 -23.75 -0.48
C GLU A 193 8.11 -22.95 -0.83
N LEU A 194 7.58 -23.12 -2.05
CA LEU A 194 6.32 -22.49 -2.46
C LEU A 194 5.13 -22.99 -1.63
N SER A 195 5.10 -24.28 -1.26
CA SER A 195 4.08 -24.81 -0.34
C SER A 195 4.14 -24.18 1.06
N LYS A 196 5.33 -23.81 1.57
CA LYS A 196 5.43 -23.06 2.84
C LYS A 196 4.77 -21.68 2.72
N LEU A 197 5.03 -20.97 1.61
CA LEU A 197 4.40 -19.68 1.32
C LEU A 197 2.86 -19.81 1.20
N GLU A 198 2.36 -20.89 0.58
CA GLU A 198 0.92 -21.17 0.50
C GLU A 198 0.33 -21.32 1.90
N ASN A 199 0.98 -22.11 2.76
CA ASN A 199 0.53 -22.32 4.13
C ASN A 199 0.50 -21.01 4.93
N TYR A 200 1.49 -20.13 4.79
CA TYR A 200 1.45 -18.81 5.42
C TYR A 200 0.22 -18.01 5.00
N ILE A 201 -0.07 -17.96 3.69
CA ILE A 201 -1.27 -17.25 3.19
C ILE A 201 -2.57 -17.89 3.69
N GLU A 202 -2.67 -19.22 3.78
CA GLU A 202 -3.86 -19.89 4.33
C GLU A 202 -4.09 -19.58 5.81
N VAL A 203 -3.03 -19.60 6.62
CA VAL A 203 -3.09 -19.21 8.04
C VAL A 203 -3.56 -17.76 8.17
N LEU A 204 -2.97 -16.84 7.42
CA LEU A 204 -3.36 -15.42 7.45
C LEU A 204 -4.80 -15.19 6.98
N LYS A 205 -5.27 -15.92 5.97
CA LYS A 205 -6.68 -15.87 5.55
C LYS A 205 -7.62 -16.30 6.68
N SER A 206 -7.25 -17.31 7.46
CA SER A 206 -8.03 -17.76 8.61
C SER A 206 -8.12 -16.68 9.68
N GLU A 207 -6.98 -16.10 10.08
CA GLU A 207 -6.95 -15.03 11.09
C GLU A 207 -7.68 -13.77 10.62
N PHE A 208 -7.51 -13.39 9.34
CA PHE A 208 -8.21 -12.24 8.77
C PHE A 208 -9.73 -12.40 8.84
N ARG A 209 -10.25 -13.61 8.61
CA ARG A 209 -11.68 -13.91 8.75
C ARG A 209 -12.16 -13.81 10.20
N GLN A 210 -11.33 -14.24 11.17
CA GLN A 210 -11.65 -14.13 12.60
C GLN A 210 -11.63 -12.67 13.07
N PHE A 211 -10.69 -11.88 12.56
CA PHE A 211 -10.60 -10.46 12.86
C PHE A 211 -11.81 -9.68 12.31
N HIS A 212 -12.24 -9.96 11.08
CA HIS A 212 -13.31 -9.23 10.43
C HIS A 212 -14.67 -9.38 11.13
N SER A 213 -15.31 -8.25 11.45
CA SER A 213 -16.70 -8.20 11.92
C SER A 213 -17.65 -7.76 10.79
N LYS A 214 -18.76 -8.51 10.63
CA LYS A 214 -19.81 -8.20 9.65
C LYS A 214 -20.79 -7.12 10.12
N GLU A 215 -20.79 -6.78 11.42
CA GLU A 215 -21.87 -6.05 12.06
C GLU A 215 -21.96 -4.57 11.66
N ARG A 216 -20.92 -4.00 11.01
CA ARG A 216 -20.83 -2.55 10.72
C ARG A 216 -20.18 -2.17 9.37
N SER A 217 -20.20 -3.09 8.40
CA SER A 217 -19.39 -2.97 7.18
C SER A 217 -20.15 -2.33 6.01
N ASP A 218 -20.14 -0.99 5.94
CA ASP A 218 -20.37 -0.26 4.67
C ASP A 218 -19.09 -0.14 3.83
N VAL A 219 -17.91 -0.49 4.39
CA VAL A 219 -16.61 -0.29 3.75
C VAL A 219 -16.00 -1.62 3.32
N SER A 220 -15.65 -1.73 2.04
CA SER A 220 -15.16 -2.95 1.39
C SER A 220 -13.65 -3.18 1.50
N TYR A 221 -12.92 -2.43 2.34
CA TYR A 221 -11.45 -2.53 2.43
C TYR A 221 -11.00 -3.95 2.79
N HIS A 222 -11.65 -4.58 3.77
CA HIS A 222 -11.35 -5.95 4.17
C HIS A 222 -11.60 -6.96 3.05
N GLN A 223 -12.66 -6.78 2.26
CA GLN A 223 -12.95 -7.62 1.09
C GLN A 223 -11.88 -7.44 0.01
N ILE A 224 -11.35 -6.22 -0.17
CA ILE A 224 -10.22 -5.96 -1.07
C ILE A 224 -8.96 -6.68 -0.57
N MET A 225 -8.58 -6.51 0.69
CA MET A 225 -7.39 -7.15 1.26
C MET A 225 -7.51 -8.69 1.24
N PHE A 226 -8.68 -9.23 1.59
CA PHE A 226 -8.94 -10.66 1.52
C PHE A 226 -8.91 -11.18 0.08
N GLY A 227 -9.45 -10.42 -0.88
CA GLY A 227 -9.36 -10.73 -2.30
C GLY A 227 -7.92 -10.78 -2.80
N ILE A 228 -7.05 -9.89 -2.31
CA ILE A 228 -5.60 -9.92 -2.60
C ILE A 228 -4.96 -11.21 -2.06
N LEU A 229 -5.29 -11.65 -0.84
CA LEU A 229 -4.80 -12.93 -0.30
C LEU A 229 -5.28 -14.13 -1.12
N VAL A 230 -6.55 -14.12 -1.56
CA VAL A 230 -7.09 -15.18 -2.43
C VAL A 230 -6.33 -15.22 -3.75
N ARG A 231 -6.15 -14.07 -4.42
CA ARG A 231 -5.40 -14.02 -5.69
C ARG A 231 -3.94 -14.40 -5.53
N ALA A 232 -3.29 -13.99 -4.45
CA ALA A 232 -1.92 -14.38 -4.15
C ALA A 232 -1.80 -15.91 -3.97
N SER A 233 -2.72 -16.54 -3.23
CA SER A 233 -2.79 -18.00 -3.05
C SER A 233 -3.03 -18.74 -4.38
N GLU A 234 -3.95 -18.26 -5.23
CA GLU A 234 -4.21 -18.85 -6.55
C GLU A 234 -2.98 -18.79 -7.47
N LEU A 235 -2.32 -17.63 -7.54
CA LEU A 235 -1.10 -17.44 -8.33
C LEU A 235 0.03 -18.32 -7.83
N LEU A 236 0.24 -18.37 -6.52
CA LEU A 236 1.29 -19.16 -5.90
C LEU A 236 1.10 -20.67 -6.16
N ARG A 237 -0.13 -21.16 -6.02
CA ARG A 237 -0.49 -22.54 -6.34
C ARG A 237 -0.23 -22.88 -7.80
N ALA A 238 -0.61 -21.99 -8.72
CA ALA A 238 -0.37 -22.19 -10.13
C ALA A 238 1.13 -22.17 -10.48
N ILE A 239 1.91 -21.25 -9.89
CA ILE A 239 3.38 -21.22 -10.02
C ILE A 239 4.00 -22.53 -9.54
N ARG A 240 3.58 -23.01 -8.37
CA ARG A 240 4.09 -24.27 -7.80
C ARG A 240 3.81 -25.46 -8.71
N ILE A 241 2.59 -25.57 -9.24
CA ILE A 241 2.22 -26.65 -10.17
C ILE A 241 3.13 -26.60 -11.41
N LEU A 242 3.26 -25.43 -12.04
CA LEU A 242 4.11 -25.29 -13.23
C LEU A 242 5.56 -25.69 -12.96
N ILE A 243 6.14 -25.23 -11.85
CA ILE A 243 7.52 -25.57 -11.49
C ILE A 243 7.67 -27.06 -11.17
N SER A 244 6.68 -27.68 -10.52
CA SER A 244 6.70 -29.12 -10.23
C SER A 244 6.69 -29.98 -11.50
N GLU A 245 6.07 -29.49 -12.57
CA GLU A 245 6.04 -30.10 -13.89
C GLU A 245 7.24 -29.67 -14.79
N GLY A 246 8.23 -28.97 -14.23
CA GLY A 246 9.41 -28.49 -14.97
C GLY A 246 9.18 -27.26 -15.84
N LEU A 247 7.97 -26.67 -15.83
CA LEU A 247 7.56 -25.50 -16.64
C LEU A 247 7.94 -24.17 -15.97
N VAL A 248 9.21 -24.03 -15.60
CA VAL A 248 9.74 -22.88 -14.85
C VAL A 248 9.53 -21.57 -15.60
N ILE A 249 9.84 -21.53 -16.90
CA ILE A 249 9.69 -20.32 -17.72
C ILE A 249 8.24 -19.89 -17.85
N GLN A 250 7.33 -20.83 -18.05
CA GLN A 250 5.90 -20.54 -18.17
C GLN A 250 5.34 -19.93 -16.89
N SER A 251 5.95 -20.25 -15.73
CA SER A 251 5.56 -19.65 -14.45
C SER A 251 5.88 -18.15 -14.35
N SER A 252 6.83 -17.62 -15.12
CA SER A 252 7.25 -16.21 -15.06
C SER A 252 6.11 -15.21 -15.34
N ASN A 253 5.16 -15.56 -16.21
CA ASN A 253 3.96 -14.77 -16.47
C ASN A 253 3.07 -14.61 -15.21
N LEU A 254 2.97 -15.67 -14.41
CA LEU A 254 2.25 -15.66 -13.14
C LEU A 254 3.04 -14.88 -12.07
N VAL A 255 4.37 -15.00 -12.07
CA VAL A 255 5.26 -14.20 -11.20
C VAL A 255 5.09 -12.70 -11.49
N ARG A 256 5.02 -12.32 -12.77
CA ARG A 256 4.73 -10.92 -13.18
C ARG A 256 3.38 -10.45 -12.66
N SER A 257 2.35 -11.29 -12.79
CA SER A 257 1.02 -10.99 -12.27
C SER A 257 1.02 -10.81 -10.76
N LEU A 258 1.77 -11.65 -10.02
CA LEU A 258 1.94 -11.54 -8.57
C LEU A 258 2.71 -10.27 -8.18
N TYR A 259 3.73 -9.91 -8.93
CA TYR A 259 4.48 -8.68 -8.72
C TYR A 259 3.59 -7.44 -8.86
N GLU A 260 2.79 -7.36 -9.93
CA GLU A 260 1.84 -6.26 -10.14
C GLU A 260 0.74 -6.22 -9.08
N LEU A 261 0.23 -7.40 -8.65
CA LEU A 261 -0.68 -7.52 -7.51
C LEU A 261 -0.07 -6.90 -6.24
N SER A 262 1.20 -7.20 -5.95
CA SER A 262 1.92 -6.67 -4.78
C SER A 262 2.12 -5.15 -4.82
N LEU A 263 2.22 -4.56 -6.02
CA LEU A 263 2.33 -3.12 -6.23
C LEU A 263 0.98 -2.41 -6.02
N ASN A 264 -0.09 -2.96 -6.61
CA ASN A 264 -1.46 -2.45 -6.41
C ASN A 264 -1.88 -2.53 -4.94
N PHE A 265 -1.59 -3.68 -4.30
CA PHE A 265 -1.80 -3.88 -2.87
C PHE A 265 -1.17 -2.77 -2.04
N TYR A 266 0.10 -2.45 -2.32
CA TYR A 266 0.84 -1.47 -1.52
C TYR A 266 0.25 -0.06 -1.57
N LEU A 267 -0.26 0.36 -2.74
CA LEU A 267 -1.00 1.63 -2.85
C LEU A 267 -2.24 1.61 -1.95
N CYS A 268 -3.08 0.57 -2.10
CA CYS A 268 -4.31 0.44 -1.32
C CYS A 268 -4.04 0.31 0.18
N TRP A 269 -2.92 -0.33 0.55
CA TRP A 269 -2.52 -0.43 1.95
C TRP A 269 -2.05 0.92 2.51
N LEU A 270 -1.28 1.71 1.75
CA LEU A 270 -0.83 3.04 2.19
C LEU A 270 -1.98 4.04 2.36
N SER A 271 -2.95 4.08 1.43
CA SER A 271 -4.11 4.97 1.48
C SER A 271 -5.39 4.18 1.19
N PRO A 272 -5.97 3.54 2.22
CA PRO A 272 -7.17 2.69 2.11
C PRO A 272 -8.40 3.35 1.48
N HIS A 273 -8.46 4.69 1.50
CA HIS A 273 -9.61 5.47 1.10
C HIS A 273 -9.36 6.25 -0.21
N GLU A 274 -8.38 7.14 -0.22
CA GLU A 274 -8.18 8.13 -1.29
C GLU A 274 -7.61 7.48 -2.56
N ILE A 275 -6.47 6.78 -2.47
CA ILE A 275 -5.84 6.19 -3.65
C ILE A 275 -6.56 4.92 -4.09
N THR A 276 -7.14 4.15 -3.18
CA THR A 276 -7.92 2.94 -3.54
C THR A 276 -9.08 3.30 -4.46
N ARG A 277 -9.77 4.43 -4.23
CA ARG A 277 -10.80 4.93 -5.16
C ARG A 277 -10.26 5.18 -6.57
N MET A 278 -9.05 5.73 -6.67
CA MET A 278 -8.39 5.97 -7.95
C MET A 278 -7.92 4.68 -8.63
N VAL A 279 -7.56 3.64 -7.86
CA VAL A 279 -7.26 2.30 -8.41
C VAL A 279 -8.52 1.70 -9.04
N GLN A 280 -9.68 1.78 -8.37
CA GLN A 280 -10.96 1.33 -8.93
C GLN A 280 -11.29 2.06 -10.23
N LEU A 281 -11.16 3.38 -10.24
CA LEU A 281 -11.44 4.21 -11.41
C LEU A 281 -10.53 3.86 -12.60
N SER A 282 -9.22 3.72 -12.37
CA SER A 282 -8.23 3.38 -13.39
C SER A 282 -8.39 1.96 -13.98
N SER A 283 -9.19 1.13 -13.33
CA SER A 283 -9.53 -0.23 -13.78
C SER A 283 -10.66 -0.27 -14.80
N VAL A 284 -11.53 0.76 -14.82
CA VAL A 284 -12.70 0.84 -15.71
C VAL A 284 -12.64 2.01 -16.69
N MET A 285 -11.63 2.87 -16.57
CA MET A 285 -11.49 4.08 -17.38
C MET A 285 -10.11 4.11 -18.04
N SER A 286 -10.07 4.48 -19.31
CA SER A 286 -8.83 4.73 -20.04
C SER A 286 -8.25 6.11 -19.70
N GLU A 287 -6.95 6.29 -19.95
CA GLU A 287 -6.28 7.58 -19.74
C GLU A 287 -6.90 8.70 -20.59
N ASN A 288 -7.34 8.39 -21.81
CA ASN A 288 -7.98 9.35 -22.71
C ASN A 288 -9.36 9.78 -22.21
N GLU A 289 -10.15 8.86 -21.67
CA GLU A 289 -11.44 9.20 -21.04
C GLU A 289 -11.23 10.06 -19.80
N TRP A 290 -10.24 9.72 -18.97
CA TRP A 290 -9.93 10.52 -17.78
C TRP A 290 -9.43 11.92 -18.12
N LYS A 291 -8.59 12.07 -19.16
CA LYS A 291 -8.16 13.39 -19.67
C LYS A 291 -9.35 14.25 -20.09
N LYS A 292 -10.32 13.68 -20.82
CA LYS A 292 -11.55 14.39 -21.21
C LYS A 292 -12.36 14.84 -19.98
N GLU A 293 -12.47 14.00 -18.96
CA GLU A 293 -13.17 14.33 -17.72
C GLU A 293 -12.44 15.43 -16.91
N CYS A 294 -11.11 15.42 -16.91
CA CYS A 294 -10.30 16.50 -16.34
C CYS A 294 -10.50 17.82 -17.09
N ASP A 295 -10.50 17.80 -18.43
CA ASP A 295 -10.76 18.99 -19.25
C ASP A 295 -12.17 19.54 -19.03
N ARG A 296 -13.16 18.65 -18.88
CA ARG A 296 -14.53 19.04 -18.49
C ARG A 296 -14.56 19.71 -17.12
N THR A 297 -13.84 19.15 -16.14
CA THR A 297 -13.69 19.75 -14.81
C THR A 297 -13.11 21.16 -14.91
N VAL A 298 -12.06 21.38 -15.70
CA VAL A 298 -11.43 22.71 -15.86
C VAL A 298 -12.44 23.72 -16.40
N LYS A 299 -13.17 23.37 -17.46
CA LYS A 299 -14.21 24.25 -18.04
C LYS A 299 -15.30 24.60 -17.02
N GLU A 300 -15.73 23.62 -16.21
CA GLU A 300 -16.73 23.82 -15.16
C GLU A 300 -16.22 24.72 -14.02
N GLN A 301 -14.97 24.56 -13.59
CA GLN A 301 -14.38 25.43 -12.56
C GLN A 301 -14.25 26.88 -13.05
N ILE A 302 -13.82 27.08 -14.29
CA ILE A 302 -13.68 28.41 -14.90
C ILE A 302 -15.05 29.08 -15.07
N SER A 303 -16.07 28.34 -15.54
CA SER A 303 -17.42 28.90 -15.68
C SER A 303 -18.02 29.32 -14.33
N ARG A 304 -17.61 28.65 -13.25
CA ARG A 304 -17.93 29.01 -11.86
C ARG A 304 -16.97 30.04 -11.23
N LYS A 305 -16.25 30.80 -12.06
CA LYS A 305 -15.38 31.94 -11.68
C LYS A 305 -14.11 31.57 -10.90
N LEU A 306 -13.63 30.31 -10.96
CA LEU A 306 -12.27 30.01 -10.55
C LEU A 306 -11.28 30.53 -11.60
N ASP A 307 -10.13 31.04 -11.16
CA ASP A 307 -9.08 31.44 -12.09
C ASP A 307 -8.51 30.23 -12.85
N ARG A 308 -8.08 30.46 -14.10
CA ARG A 308 -7.59 29.40 -14.99
C ARG A 308 -6.38 28.66 -14.41
N HIS A 309 -5.48 29.35 -13.73
CA HIS A 309 -4.28 28.75 -13.15
C HIS A 309 -4.62 27.75 -12.05
N SER A 310 -5.53 28.11 -11.15
CA SER A 310 -6.05 27.20 -10.12
C SER A 310 -6.77 26.00 -10.72
N ALA A 311 -7.57 26.21 -11.78
CA ALA A 311 -8.26 25.13 -12.47
C ALA A 311 -7.29 24.12 -13.13
N GLU A 312 -6.24 24.60 -13.81
CA GLU A 312 -5.22 23.72 -14.42
C GLU A 312 -4.44 22.94 -13.36
N LYS A 313 -4.13 23.54 -12.20
CA LYS A 313 -3.50 22.82 -11.08
C LYS A 313 -4.33 21.66 -10.55
N ILE A 314 -5.66 21.79 -10.52
CA ILE A 314 -6.56 20.67 -10.15
C ILE A 314 -6.44 19.56 -11.20
N LYS A 315 -6.43 19.92 -12.49
CA LYS A 315 -6.26 18.94 -13.58
C LYS A 315 -4.93 18.21 -13.48
N GLU A 316 -3.82 18.92 -13.24
CA GLU A 316 -2.51 18.31 -13.03
C GLU A 316 -2.53 17.30 -11.88
N ALA A 317 -3.13 17.66 -10.74
CA ALA A 317 -3.24 16.76 -9.60
C ALA A 317 -4.10 15.53 -9.89
N LYS A 318 -5.26 15.70 -10.56
CA LYS A 318 -6.12 14.59 -10.98
C LYS A 318 -5.44 13.65 -11.97
N LEU A 319 -4.68 14.19 -12.93
CA LEU A 319 -3.90 13.39 -13.88
C LEU A 319 -2.77 12.64 -13.16
N TYR A 320 -2.09 13.31 -12.22
CA TYR A 320 -1.07 12.67 -11.40
C TYR A 320 -1.61 11.46 -10.64
N GLN A 321 -2.75 11.62 -9.94
CA GLN A 321 -3.39 10.52 -9.20
C GLN A 321 -3.68 9.31 -10.08
N PHE A 322 -4.25 9.56 -11.27
CA PHE A 322 -4.57 8.51 -12.21
C PHE A 322 -3.32 7.83 -12.78
N ASN A 323 -2.27 8.60 -13.09
CA ASN A 323 -1.02 8.06 -13.61
C ASN A 323 -0.32 7.16 -12.58
N VAL A 324 -0.33 7.54 -11.30
CA VAL A 324 0.21 6.72 -10.20
C VAL A 324 -0.54 5.38 -10.08
N THR A 325 -1.86 5.35 -10.29
CA THR A 325 -2.63 4.10 -10.21
C THR A 325 -2.63 3.29 -11.50
N LYS A 326 -2.33 3.88 -12.65
CA LYS A 326 -2.29 3.18 -13.94
C LYS A 326 -0.91 2.61 -14.25
N SER A 327 0.14 3.38 -14.02
CA SER A 327 1.51 3.06 -14.43
C SER A 327 2.22 2.13 -13.45
N VAL A 328 2.75 1.00 -13.93
CA VAL A 328 3.47 0.04 -13.08
C VAL A 328 4.77 0.63 -12.54
N ILE A 329 5.50 1.42 -13.35
CA ILE A 329 6.74 2.08 -12.91
C ILE A 329 6.47 3.12 -11.82
N GLU A 330 5.35 3.86 -11.87
CA GLU A 330 5.02 4.82 -10.80
C GLU A 330 4.68 4.11 -9.48
N LYS A 331 3.96 2.98 -9.53
CA LYS A 331 3.72 2.14 -8.35
C LYS A 331 5.01 1.60 -7.77
N ALA A 332 5.92 1.15 -8.63
CA ALA A 332 7.23 0.66 -8.24
C ALA A 332 8.10 1.74 -7.58
N ARG A 333 8.05 2.99 -8.08
CA ARG A 333 8.76 4.13 -7.46
C ARG A 333 8.32 4.40 -6.03
N LEU A 334 7.04 4.18 -5.72
CA LEU A 334 6.53 4.29 -4.35
C LEU A 334 6.86 3.05 -3.51
N SER A 335 6.92 1.87 -4.12
CA SER A 335 7.26 0.62 -3.43
C SER A 335 8.58 0.75 -2.65
N PRO A 336 8.71 0.17 -1.44
CA PRO A 336 9.96 0.17 -0.69
C PRO A 336 11.10 -0.55 -1.43
N PHE A 337 10.76 -1.32 -2.46
CA PHE A 337 11.69 -2.00 -3.35
C PHE A 337 12.41 -1.04 -4.30
N GLY A 338 11.81 0.11 -4.58
CA GLY A 338 12.36 1.14 -5.45
C GLY A 338 12.31 0.82 -6.94
N GLU A 339 12.70 1.81 -7.74
CA GLU A 339 12.67 1.76 -9.21
C GLU A 339 13.75 0.83 -9.79
N SER A 340 14.91 0.71 -9.13
CA SER A 340 15.99 -0.17 -9.60
C SER A 340 15.57 -1.63 -9.58
N TYR A 341 15.03 -2.10 -8.46
CA TYR A 341 14.52 -3.47 -8.35
C TYR A 341 13.41 -3.74 -9.36
N TYR A 342 12.54 -2.76 -9.61
CA TYR A 342 11.55 -2.86 -10.68
C TYR A 342 12.22 -3.07 -12.03
N LYS A 343 13.20 -2.25 -12.42
CA LYS A 343 13.89 -2.42 -13.72
C LYS A 343 14.47 -3.81 -13.86
N ASP A 344 15.11 -4.33 -12.82
CA ASP A 344 15.72 -5.66 -12.82
C ASP A 344 14.67 -6.77 -12.99
N VAL A 345 13.63 -6.77 -12.14
CA VAL A 345 12.55 -7.78 -12.18
C VAL A 345 11.75 -7.68 -13.48
N TYR A 346 11.41 -6.48 -13.92
CA TYR A 346 10.59 -6.29 -15.11
C TYR A 346 11.37 -6.59 -16.38
N SER A 347 12.68 -6.31 -16.45
CA SER A 347 13.53 -6.78 -17.55
C SER A 347 13.54 -8.30 -17.56
N PHE A 348 13.94 -8.94 -16.45
CA PHE A 348 14.01 -10.39 -16.34
C PHE A 348 12.70 -11.09 -16.74
N LEU A 349 11.56 -10.63 -16.21
CA LEU A 349 10.26 -11.23 -16.51
C LEU A 349 9.80 -10.91 -17.94
N SER A 350 10.14 -9.73 -18.49
CA SER A 350 9.79 -9.39 -19.87
C SER A 350 10.61 -10.19 -20.88
N ASP A 351 11.92 -10.35 -20.64
CA ASP A 351 12.84 -11.12 -21.48
C ASP A 351 12.42 -12.60 -21.59
N ILE A 352 11.71 -13.10 -20.58
CA ILE A 352 11.17 -14.47 -20.56
C ILE A 352 9.74 -14.51 -21.13
N ALA A 353 8.91 -13.52 -20.84
CA ALA A 353 7.50 -13.49 -21.22
C ALA A 353 7.26 -13.07 -22.68
N HIS A 354 8.19 -12.35 -23.30
CA HIS A 354 8.11 -12.03 -24.72
C HIS A 354 8.57 -13.24 -25.53
N HIS A 355 7.62 -13.87 -26.23
CA HIS A 355 7.90 -14.97 -27.17
C HIS A 355 8.49 -14.41 -28.47
N ASP A 356 9.64 -13.74 -28.39
CA ASP A 356 10.39 -13.31 -29.56
C ASP A 356 11.41 -14.39 -29.99
N PHE A 357 12.17 -14.10 -31.04
CA PHE A 357 13.18 -15.03 -31.56
C PHE A 357 14.28 -15.36 -30.55
N SER A 358 14.48 -14.58 -29.48
CA SER A 358 15.44 -14.92 -28.42
C SER A 358 15.00 -16.18 -27.68
N MET A 359 13.69 -16.39 -27.48
CA MET A 359 13.17 -17.62 -26.89
C MET A 359 13.38 -18.81 -27.83
N SER A 360 13.15 -18.65 -29.13
CA SER A 360 13.46 -19.69 -30.12
C SER A 360 14.97 -20.02 -30.18
N ALA A 361 15.84 -19.01 -30.02
CA ALA A 361 17.28 -19.21 -29.97
C ALA A 361 17.72 -20.02 -28.75
N ARG A 362 17.08 -19.85 -27.59
CA ARG A 362 17.34 -20.66 -26.39
C ARG A 362 17.04 -22.15 -26.63
N TYR A 363 15.99 -22.45 -27.38
CA TYR A 363 15.62 -23.82 -27.73
C TYR A 363 16.34 -24.38 -28.96
N LYS A 364 17.35 -23.68 -29.51
CA LYS A 364 18.07 -24.09 -30.73
C LYS A 364 18.64 -25.51 -30.61
N GLY A 365 19.18 -25.87 -29.45
CA GLY A 365 19.76 -27.19 -29.19
C GLY A 365 18.72 -28.28 -28.88
N SER A 366 17.49 -27.93 -28.51
CA SER A 366 16.49 -28.90 -28.03
C SER A 366 16.04 -29.86 -29.11
N LEU A 367 15.94 -29.41 -30.37
CA LEU A 367 15.64 -30.28 -31.50
C LEU A 367 16.75 -31.32 -31.76
N GLU A 368 18.01 -30.94 -31.57
CA GLU A 368 19.17 -31.77 -31.91
C GLU A 368 19.56 -32.74 -30.76
N HIS A 369 19.35 -32.33 -29.50
CA HIS A 369 19.81 -33.07 -28.33
C HIS A 369 18.67 -33.74 -27.54
N GLY A 370 17.41 -33.44 -27.87
CA GLY A 370 16.23 -33.97 -27.18
C GLY A 370 16.07 -33.48 -25.74
N ASP A 371 16.89 -32.51 -25.32
CA ASP A 371 16.80 -31.87 -24.01
C ASP A 371 16.01 -30.56 -24.12
N ASP A 372 14.78 -30.60 -23.61
CA ASP A 372 13.89 -29.44 -23.52
C ASP A 372 14.18 -28.59 -22.27
N ALA A 373 15.05 -29.06 -21.36
CA ALA A 373 15.39 -28.41 -20.11
C ALA A 373 16.58 -27.44 -20.25
N VAL A 374 16.39 -26.37 -21.04
CA VAL A 374 17.41 -25.32 -21.28
C VAL A 374 17.63 -24.39 -20.06
N TYR A 375 17.38 -24.82 -18.83
CA TYR A 375 17.18 -23.88 -17.71
C TYR A 375 18.12 -24.06 -16.52
N ASP A 376 18.94 -23.04 -16.34
CA ASP A 376 19.86 -22.83 -15.22
C ASP A 376 19.12 -22.74 -13.87
N SER A 377 19.72 -23.33 -12.83
CA SER A 377 19.43 -23.09 -11.41
C SER A 377 19.19 -21.62 -11.07
N ASP A 378 19.89 -20.69 -11.72
CA ASP A 378 19.80 -19.25 -11.48
C ASP A 378 18.42 -18.66 -11.82
N VAL A 379 17.75 -19.14 -12.87
CA VAL A 379 16.40 -18.71 -13.25
C VAL A 379 15.38 -19.18 -12.23
N ARG A 380 15.50 -20.45 -11.82
CA ARG A 380 14.64 -21.07 -10.81
C ARG A 380 14.73 -20.31 -9.47
N ASN A 381 15.94 -20.05 -9.01
CA ASN A 381 16.20 -19.29 -7.79
C ASN A 381 15.65 -17.87 -7.88
N SER A 382 15.84 -17.19 -9.00
CA SER A 382 15.32 -15.83 -9.23
C SER A 382 13.79 -15.77 -9.12
N ILE A 383 13.09 -16.73 -9.74
CA ILE A 383 11.62 -16.82 -9.66
C ILE A 383 11.15 -16.98 -8.21
N VAL A 384 11.73 -17.91 -7.47
CA VAL A 384 11.33 -18.17 -6.08
C VAL A 384 11.56 -16.96 -5.19
N ARG A 385 12.69 -16.26 -5.38
CA ARG A 385 13.00 -15.02 -4.63
C ARG A 385 12.00 -13.92 -4.91
N ILE A 386 11.65 -13.69 -6.18
CA ILE A 386 10.64 -12.68 -6.54
C ILE A 386 9.29 -13.04 -5.91
N VAL A 387 8.88 -14.31 -5.97
CA VAL A 387 7.64 -14.79 -5.37
C VAL A 387 7.65 -14.57 -3.86
N ASP A 388 8.70 -15.00 -3.16
CA ASP A 388 8.86 -14.82 -1.73
C ASP A 388 8.77 -13.34 -1.32
N PHE A 389 9.50 -12.44 -1.97
CA PHE A 389 9.43 -11.02 -1.64
C PHE A 389 8.05 -10.40 -1.89
N CYS A 390 7.36 -10.80 -2.96
CA CYS A 390 6.00 -10.33 -3.23
C CYS A 390 5.01 -10.83 -2.17
N ILE A 391 5.11 -12.11 -1.80
CA ILE A 391 4.25 -12.74 -0.79
C ILE A 391 4.55 -12.15 0.59
N ALA A 392 5.82 -12.05 0.99
CA ALA A 392 6.24 -11.43 2.25
C ALA A 392 5.73 -9.99 2.37
N LYS A 393 5.82 -9.20 1.29
CA LYS A 393 5.32 -7.83 1.24
C LYS A 393 3.82 -7.75 1.53
N ILE A 394 3.02 -8.62 0.92
CA ILE A 394 1.55 -8.71 1.09
C ILE A 394 1.23 -9.19 2.51
N PHE A 395 1.81 -10.33 2.88
CA PHE A 395 1.53 -11.05 4.10
C PHE A 395 1.84 -10.22 5.35
N ILE A 396 3.05 -9.66 5.48
CA ILE A 396 3.47 -8.91 6.68
C ILE A 396 2.57 -7.70 6.91
N ARG A 397 2.24 -6.97 5.84
CA ARG A 397 1.42 -5.76 5.93
C ARG A 397 -0.05 -6.06 6.23
N ILE A 398 -0.59 -7.16 5.71
CA ILE A 398 -1.95 -7.59 6.05
C ILE A 398 -2.00 -8.15 7.48
N ALA A 399 -0.98 -8.88 7.92
CA ALA A 399 -0.84 -9.34 9.30
C ALA A 399 -0.80 -8.17 10.29
N ASP A 400 0.01 -7.15 10.01
CA ASP A 400 0.05 -5.88 10.76
C ASP A 400 -1.34 -5.20 10.80
N ASP A 401 -2.10 -5.24 9.71
CA ASP A 401 -3.42 -4.61 9.57
C ASP A 401 -4.55 -5.26 10.37
N ILE A 402 -4.32 -6.46 10.91
CA ILE A 402 -5.28 -7.18 11.75
C ILE A 402 -4.74 -7.47 13.16
N GLY A 403 -3.57 -6.93 13.49
CA GLY A 403 -2.89 -7.20 14.76
C GLY A 403 -2.56 -8.68 14.97
N SER A 404 -2.22 -9.37 13.88
CA SER A 404 -1.87 -10.78 13.91
C SER A 404 -0.61 -11.01 14.76
N ASN A 405 -0.69 -11.96 15.68
CA ASN A 405 0.42 -12.43 16.48
C ASN A 405 1.14 -13.62 15.85
N ILE A 406 0.94 -13.90 14.55
CA ILE A 406 1.67 -14.99 13.90
C ILE A 406 3.16 -14.70 14.09
N THR A 407 3.77 -15.49 14.97
CA THR A 407 5.22 -15.52 15.17
C THR A 407 5.80 -16.27 13.99
N PHE A 408 6.09 -15.55 12.93
CA PHE A 408 7.17 -15.92 12.04
C PHE A 408 8.46 -15.69 12.83
N ASP A 409 9.39 -16.62 12.72
CA ASP A 409 10.69 -16.55 13.37
C ASP A 409 11.35 -15.21 12.98
N LYS A 410 11.24 -14.19 13.85
CA LYS A 410 11.69 -12.83 13.56
C LYS A 410 13.21 -12.81 13.36
N ASP A 411 13.90 -13.80 13.92
CA ASP A 411 15.33 -14.04 13.73
C ASP A 411 15.65 -14.65 12.34
N LYS A 412 14.65 -15.20 11.63
CA LYS A 412 14.73 -15.61 10.21
C LYS A 412 14.14 -14.60 9.23
N LEU A 413 13.55 -13.51 9.70
CA LEU A 413 13.13 -12.40 8.84
C LEU A 413 14.39 -11.67 8.35
N ASN A 414 15.14 -12.34 7.48
CA ASN A 414 16.44 -11.88 7.05
C ASN A 414 16.25 -10.72 6.09
N LYS A 415 16.94 -9.62 6.40
CA LYS A 415 17.14 -8.52 5.50
C LYS A 415 18.10 -8.96 4.41
N GLN A 416 17.58 -9.37 3.26
CA GLN A 416 18.43 -9.67 2.11
C GLN A 416 18.82 -8.38 1.41
N LEU A 417 20.12 -8.14 1.23
CA LEU A 417 20.65 -6.92 0.62
C LEU A 417 20.29 -6.85 -0.87
N LEU A 418 19.98 -5.64 -1.35
CA LEU A 418 19.82 -5.34 -2.78
C LEU A 418 21.06 -5.69 -3.64
N GLY A 419 22.23 -5.86 -3.00
CA GLY A 419 23.52 -6.10 -3.63
C GLY A 419 23.80 -7.54 -4.07
N ASP A 420 23.09 -8.54 -3.52
CA ASP A 420 23.25 -9.96 -3.88
C ASP A 420 22.54 -10.29 -5.22
N ARG A 421 22.70 -9.39 -6.19
CA ARG A 421 21.87 -9.27 -7.40
C ARG A 421 21.74 -10.58 -8.16
N PHE A 422 20.53 -10.78 -8.69
CA PHE A 422 20.15 -11.71 -9.75
C PHE A 422 21.28 -11.96 -10.77
N SER A 423 22.09 -13.00 -10.55
CA SER A 423 23.14 -13.47 -11.47
C SER A 423 22.57 -13.79 -12.86
N ALA A 424 21.30 -14.22 -12.88
CA ALA A 424 20.55 -14.53 -14.09
C ALA A 424 20.47 -13.35 -15.08
N ALA A 425 20.21 -12.11 -14.64
CA ALA A 425 20.02 -10.99 -15.57
C ALA A 425 21.31 -10.63 -16.33
N SER A 426 22.47 -10.76 -15.67
CA SER A 426 23.78 -10.57 -16.31
C SER A 426 24.19 -11.72 -17.22
N GLN A 427 23.80 -12.96 -16.91
CA GLN A 427 24.12 -14.12 -17.76
C GLN A 427 23.24 -14.18 -19.01
N LEU A 428 21.97 -13.76 -18.92
CA LEU A 428 21.08 -13.67 -20.09
C LEU A 428 21.55 -12.64 -21.13
N GLN A 429 22.30 -11.62 -20.72
CA GLN A 429 22.89 -10.63 -21.63
C GLN A 429 24.26 -11.06 -22.19
N ASN A 430 25.00 -11.91 -21.47
CA ASN A 430 26.36 -12.34 -21.84
C ASN A 430 26.41 -13.72 -22.52
N GLY A 431 25.30 -14.45 -22.60
CA GLY A 431 25.16 -15.74 -23.28
C GLY A 431 24.60 -15.66 -24.71
N ALA A 432 24.56 -14.47 -25.31
CA ALA A 432 24.10 -14.24 -26.68
C ALA A 432 25.27 -14.20 -27.68
#